data_AF-A0A9D2C0C9-F1
#
_entry.id   AF-A0A9D2C0C9-F1
#
_cell.length_a   1.000
_cell.length_b   1.000
_cell.length_c   1.000
_cell.angle_alpha   90.00
_cell.angle_beta   90.00
_cell.angle_gamma   90.00
#
_symmetry.space_group_name_H-M   'P 1'
#
loop_
_entity.id
_entity.type
_entity.pdbx_description
1 polymer ?
#
loop_
_entity_poly.entity_id
_entity_poly.type
_entity_poly.pdbx_seq_one_letter_code
_entity_poly.pdbx_strand_id
1 'polypeptide(L)'
;MGILDDDDLMEIAQLVEEANKFKPQELNEANVQAIFNRCIAKEGTPEDQCFNSILFSRLRGYSPDAERIVVFDREKMLANKNNIQYLYGQLKNVHAGNDTLQINEAFLSYSGTHWTTNKGVLLEFLYLGAAVTDYQFVRIFDSKTNSTKLNMNNITPTLSQKDPAFPAWWEAHKGEWEEPK
;
A
#
# COMPACT_ATOMS: atom_id res chain seq x y z
N MET A 1 -1.19 -36.72 -29.60
CA MET A 1 -1.33 -35.35 -29.09
C MET A 1 -2.58 -35.35 -28.23
N GLY A 2 -2.43 -35.31 -26.91
CA GLY A 2 -3.57 -35.18 -26.00
C GLY A 2 -4.12 -33.77 -26.13
N ILE A 3 -5.35 -33.67 -26.61
CA ILE A 3 -6.11 -32.43 -26.60
C ILE A 3 -6.67 -32.35 -25.17
N LEU A 4 -6.44 -31.22 -24.48
CA LEU A 4 -7.05 -30.95 -23.17
C LEU A 4 -8.54 -31.25 -23.26
N ASP A 5 -9.06 -32.07 -22.35
CA ASP A 5 -10.49 -32.35 -22.30
C ASP A 5 -11.24 -31.24 -21.55
N ASP A 6 -12.58 -31.33 -21.54
CA ASP A 6 -13.42 -30.30 -20.91
C ASP A 6 -13.19 -30.20 -19.39
N ASP A 7 -12.76 -31.29 -18.74
CA ASP A 7 -12.45 -31.32 -17.31
C ASP A 7 -11.12 -30.60 -17.03
N ASP A 8 -10.09 -30.82 -17.87
CA ASP A 8 -8.82 -30.08 -17.81
C ASP A 8 -9.03 -28.57 -17.96
N LEU A 9 -9.95 -28.15 -18.85
CA LEU A 9 -10.27 -26.74 -19.08
C LEU A 9 -10.98 -26.10 -17.87
N MET A 10 -11.85 -26.85 -17.19
CA MET A 10 -12.50 -26.38 -15.97
C MET A 10 -11.53 -26.23 -14.80
N GLU A 11 -10.60 -27.17 -14.62
CA GLU A 11 -9.57 -27.08 -13.58
C GLU A 11 -8.66 -25.86 -13.80
N ILE A 12 -8.23 -25.62 -15.05
CA ILE A 12 -7.44 -24.43 -15.41
C ILE A 12 -8.22 -23.15 -15.11
N ALA A 13 -9.51 -23.09 -15.45
CA ALA A 13 -10.33 -21.92 -15.20
C ALA A 13 -10.43 -21.61 -13.70
N GLN A 14 -10.62 -22.64 -12.86
CA GLN A 14 -10.69 -22.49 -11.41
C GLN A 14 -9.36 -22.04 -10.81
N LEU A 15 -8.23 -22.59 -11.27
CA LEU A 15 -6.90 -22.17 -10.83
C LEU A 15 -6.59 -20.72 -11.22
N VAL A 16 -7.02 -20.29 -12.41
CA VAL A 16 -6.89 -18.89 -12.85
C VAL A 16 -7.74 -17.97 -11.97
N GLU A 17 -8.97 -18.37 -11.65
CA GLU A 17 -9.85 -17.62 -10.77
C GLU A 17 -9.24 -17.46 -9.37
N GLU A 18 -8.74 -18.55 -8.77
CA GLU A 18 -8.08 -18.51 -7.46
C GLU A 18 -6.78 -17.71 -7.46
N ALA A 19 -6.01 -17.77 -8.55
CA ALA A 19 -4.79 -16.99 -8.70
C ALA A 19 -5.07 -15.48 -8.77
N ASN A 20 -6.24 -15.09 -9.29
CA ASN A 20 -6.65 -13.70 -9.43
C ASN A 20 -7.29 -13.12 -8.16
N LYS A 21 -7.64 -13.94 -7.17
CA LYS A 21 -8.19 -13.45 -5.90
C LYS A 21 -7.17 -12.63 -5.14
N PHE A 22 -7.65 -11.53 -4.56
CA PHE A 22 -6.83 -10.70 -3.69
C PHE A 22 -6.31 -11.50 -2.49
N LYS A 23 -5.04 -11.33 -2.18
CA LYS A 23 -4.39 -11.98 -1.03
C LYS A 23 -4.01 -10.91 0.00
N PRO A 24 -4.61 -10.93 1.20
CA PRO A 24 -4.23 -10.06 2.29
C PRO A 24 -2.72 -10.02 2.54
N GLN A 25 -2.16 -8.82 2.65
CA GLN A 25 -0.73 -8.59 2.86
C GLN A 25 -0.49 -8.17 4.30
N GLU A 26 0.49 -8.75 4.98
CA GLU A 26 0.94 -8.26 6.29
C GLU A 26 1.82 -7.00 6.12
N LEU A 27 1.64 -6.01 7.00
CA LEU A 27 2.56 -4.88 7.12
C LEU A 27 3.90 -5.34 7.71
N ASN A 28 4.87 -5.59 6.84
CA ASN A 28 6.24 -5.97 7.15
C ASN A 28 7.20 -5.48 6.06
N GLU A 29 8.52 -5.57 6.30
CA GLU A 29 9.54 -5.04 5.39
C GLU A 29 9.50 -5.69 4.00
N ALA A 30 9.37 -7.02 3.95
CA ALA A 30 9.42 -7.78 2.71
C ALA A 30 8.26 -7.41 1.77
N ASN A 31 7.05 -7.27 2.30
CA ASN A 31 5.87 -6.91 1.51
C ASN A 31 5.94 -5.47 1.02
N VAL A 32 6.35 -4.53 1.88
CA VAL A 32 6.57 -3.13 1.49
C VAL A 32 7.58 -3.03 0.36
N GLN A 33 8.75 -3.63 0.51
CA GLN A 33 9.81 -3.60 -0.50
C GLN A 33 9.37 -4.26 -1.80
N ALA A 34 8.69 -5.41 -1.72
CA ALA A 34 8.21 -6.12 -2.91
C ALA A 34 7.21 -5.25 -3.70
N ILE A 35 6.28 -4.57 -3.03
CA ILE A 35 5.32 -3.67 -3.69
C ILE A 35 6.02 -2.43 -4.24
N PHE A 36 6.89 -1.79 -3.44
CA PHE A 36 7.65 -0.62 -3.86
C PHE A 36 8.45 -0.90 -5.15
N ASN A 37 9.18 -2.01 -5.19
CA ASN A 37 9.98 -2.40 -6.36
C ASN A 37 9.14 -2.79 -7.58
N ARG A 38 7.91 -3.30 -7.39
CA ARG A 38 6.98 -3.54 -8.51
C ARG A 38 6.45 -2.23 -9.10
N CYS A 39 6.25 -1.23 -8.25
CA CYS A 39 5.62 0.02 -8.63
C CYS A 39 6.60 1.07 -9.17
N ILE A 40 7.88 1.02 -8.83
CA ILE A 40 8.85 2.03 -9.27
C ILE A 40 8.97 2.03 -10.80
N ALA A 41 9.00 3.22 -11.40
CA ALA A 41 9.20 3.36 -12.83
C ALA A 41 10.59 2.82 -13.20
N LYS A 42 10.67 2.07 -14.30
CA LYS A 42 11.92 1.51 -14.80
C LYS A 42 12.43 2.32 -15.98
N GLU A 43 13.68 2.10 -16.34
CA GLU A 43 14.22 2.66 -17.59
C GLU A 43 13.35 2.23 -18.77
N GLY A 44 12.88 3.21 -19.54
CA GLY A 44 11.97 2.99 -20.67
C GLY A 44 10.47 3.01 -20.33
N THR A 45 10.06 3.19 -19.06
CA THR A 45 8.65 3.49 -18.75
C THR A 45 8.25 4.80 -19.44
N PRO A 46 7.17 4.84 -20.26
CA PRO A 46 6.72 6.06 -20.93
C PRO A 46 6.41 7.19 -19.95
N GLU A 47 6.79 8.42 -20.29
CA GLU A 47 6.66 9.57 -19.38
C GLU A 47 5.20 9.86 -18.98
N ASP A 48 4.25 9.63 -19.89
CA ASP A 48 2.81 9.76 -19.65
C ASP A 48 2.27 8.67 -18.70
N GLN A 49 3.01 7.58 -18.52
CA GLN A 49 2.74 6.52 -17.55
C GLN A 49 3.50 6.73 -16.23
N CYS A 50 4.31 7.77 -16.10
CA CYS A 50 5.01 8.07 -14.86
C CYS A 50 4.18 8.96 -13.92
N PHE A 51 4.42 8.78 -12.63
CA PHE A 51 3.79 9.54 -11.56
C PHE A 51 4.80 9.87 -10.44
N ASN A 52 4.84 11.13 -9.97
CA ASN A 52 5.81 11.64 -8.99
C ASN A 52 5.28 11.66 -7.56
N SER A 53 5.87 10.88 -6.67
CA SER A 53 5.58 10.91 -5.23
C SER A 53 6.59 11.78 -4.49
N ILE A 54 6.09 12.66 -3.62
CA ILE A 54 6.86 13.61 -2.83
C ILE A 54 6.31 13.59 -1.40
N LEU A 55 7.16 13.41 -0.39
CA LEU A 55 6.76 13.43 1.03
C LEU A 55 7.15 14.71 1.75
N PHE A 56 8.41 15.14 1.58
CA PHE A 56 9.01 16.27 2.29
C PHE A 56 9.24 17.42 1.33
N SER A 57 8.20 18.20 1.08
CA SER A 57 8.29 19.30 0.11
C SER A 57 8.80 20.60 0.73
N ARG A 58 9.58 21.36 -0.04
CA ARG A 58 9.96 22.74 0.29
C ARG A 58 8.76 23.66 0.50
N LEU A 59 7.64 23.37 -0.16
CA LEU A 59 6.37 24.10 0.00
C LEU A 59 5.79 23.96 1.42
N ARG A 60 6.26 22.97 2.18
CA ARG A 60 5.85 22.71 3.57
C ARG A 60 6.98 23.01 4.57
N GLY A 61 7.98 23.76 4.14
CA GLY A 61 9.08 24.25 4.98
C GLY A 61 10.27 23.30 5.15
N TYR A 62 10.33 22.20 4.38
CA TYR A 62 11.53 21.38 4.30
C TYR A 62 12.64 22.06 3.46
N SER A 63 13.90 21.70 3.71
CA SER A 63 15.01 22.17 2.88
C SER A 63 14.94 21.53 1.48
N PRO A 64 15.51 22.17 0.44
CA PRO A 64 15.61 21.58 -0.89
C PRO A 64 16.28 20.19 -0.89
N ASP A 65 17.26 19.99 -0.01
CA ASP A 65 18.00 18.73 0.09
C ASP A 65 17.16 17.58 0.68
N ALA A 66 16.07 17.89 1.40
CA ALA A 66 15.13 16.91 1.94
C ALA A 66 14.06 16.51 0.92
N GLU A 67 13.84 17.32 -0.13
CA GLU A 67 12.88 17.00 -1.18
C GLU A 67 13.45 15.88 -2.05
N ARG A 68 12.76 14.74 -2.04
CA ARG A 68 13.07 13.57 -2.87
C ARG A 68 11.80 13.19 -3.62
N ILE A 69 11.96 13.06 -4.94
CA ILE A 69 10.92 12.62 -5.86
C ILE A 69 11.16 11.13 -6.12
N VAL A 70 10.16 10.31 -5.83
CA VAL A 70 10.13 8.91 -6.28
C VAL A 70 9.18 8.83 -7.47
N VAL A 71 9.67 8.30 -8.59
CA VAL A 71 8.88 8.15 -9.81
C VAL A 71 8.34 6.72 -9.87
N PHE A 72 7.02 6.60 -9.94
CA PHE A 72 6.32 5.32 -10.04
C PHE A 72 5.67 5.15 -11.41
N ASP A 73 5.52 3.90 -11.83
CA ASP A 73 4.72 3.48 -12.97
C ASP A 73 3.24 3.47 -12.58
N ARG A 74 2.41 4.22 -13.31
CA ARG A 74 0.98 4.41 -13.05
C ARG A 74 0.20 3.11 -13.13
N GLU A 75 0.47 2.27 -14.13
CA GLU A 75 -0.23 1.00 -14.30
C GLU A 75 0.10 0.06 -13.15
N LYS A 76 1.39 -0.02 -12.77
CA LYS A 76 1.81 -0.87 -11.65
C LYS A 76 1.31 -0.36 -10.31
N MET A 77 1.22 0.95 -10.11
CA MET A 77 0.57 1.53 -8.93
C MET A 77 -0.90 1.18 -8.87
N LEU A 78 -1.64 1.30 -9.98
CA LEU A 78 -3.06 0.95 -10.03
C LEU A 78 -3.28 -0.53 -9.73
N ALA A 79 -2.48 -1.42 -10.32
CA ALA A 79 -2.53 -2.86 -10.08
C ALA A 79 -2.20 -3.25 -8.63
N ASN A 80 -1.45 -2.43 -7.89
CA ASN A 80 -1.09 -2.68 -6.48
C ASN A 80 -1.88 -1.81 -5.49
N LYS A 81 -2.83 -0.99 -5.94
CA LYS A 81 -3.59 -0.06 -5.11
C LYS A 81 -4.18 -0.73 -3.87
N ASN A 82 -4.89 -1.84 -4.05
CA ASN A 82 -5.52 -2.55 -2.93
C ASN A 82 -4.48 -3.11 -1.96
N ASN A 83 -3.34 -3.60 -2.45
CA ASN A 83 -2.25 -4.05 -1.58
C ASN A 83 -1.72 -2.89 -0.73
N ILE A 84 -1.47 -1.72 -1.34
CA ILE A 84 -0.98 -0.54 -0.64
C ILE A 84 -2.00 -0.06 0.39
N GLN A 85 -3.28 0.03 0.01
CA GLN A 85 -4.37 0.40 0.91
C GLN A 85 -4.45 -0.56 2.10
N TYR A 86 -4.33 -1.86 1.85
CA TYR A 86 -4.38 -2.91 2.87
C TYR A 86 -3.21 -2.79 3.87
N LEU A 87 -2.02 -2.38 3.42
CA LEU A 87 -0.89 -2.10 4.30
C LEU A 87 -1.13 -0.86 5.16
N TYR A 88 -1.65 0.22 4.58
CA TYR A 88 -2.04 1.43 5.33
C TYR A 88 -3.11 1.15 6.38
N GLY A 89 -4.07 0.27 6.07
CA GLY A 89 -5.11 -0.17 6.99
C GLY A 89 -4.59 -0.80 8.28
N GLN A 90 -3.34 -1.27 8.31
CA GLN A 90 -2.71 -1.89 9.48
C GLN A 90 -1.97 -0.89 10.38
N LEU A 91 -1.95 0.41 10.06
CA LEU A 91 -1.34 1.41 10.94
C LEU A 91 -2.15 1.60 12.23
N LYS A 92 -1.44 1.83 13.34
CA LYS A 92 -2.07 2.17 14.63
C LYS A 92 -3.04 3.34 14.54
N ASN A 93 -2.65 4.40 13.82
CA ASN A 93 -3.45 5.60 13.68
C ASN A 93 -4.78 5.31 12.95
N VAL A 94 -4.78 4.41 11.97
CA VAL A 94 -6.00 4.05 11.22
C VAL A 94 -7.00 3.33 12.11
N HIS A 95 -6.54 2.34 12.88
CA HIS A 95 -7.39 1.63 13.85
C HIS A 95 -7.90 2.52 14.98
N ALA A 96 -7.12 3.53 15.37
CA ALA A 96 -7.51 4.52 16.36
C ALA A 96 -8.46 5.61 15.80
N GLY A 97 -8.74 5.63 14.50
CA GLY A 97 -9.49 6.70 13.85
C GLY A 97 -8.77 8.06 13.87
N ASN A 98 -7.46 8.06 14.09
CA ASN A 98 -6.64 9.27 14.13
C ASN A 98 -6.07 9.56 12.74
N ASP A 99 -6.55 10.63 12.11
CA ASP A 99 -6.10 11.05 10.80
C ASP A 99 -4.71 11.72 10.81
N THR A 100 -4.18 12.06 11.98
CA THR A 100 -2.90 12.75 12.12
C THR A 100 -1.82 11.72 12.38
N LEU A 101 -0.82 11.67 11.50
CA LEU A 101 0.30 10.72 11.60
C LEU A 101 1.60 11.48 11.84
N GLN A 102 2.22 11.23 12.99
CA GLN A 102 3.62 11.62 13.21
C GLN A 102 4.55 10.61 12.53
N ILE A 103 5.71 11.03 12.04
CA ILE A 103 6.62 10.13 11.32
C ILE A 103 7.08 8.94 12.18
N ASN A 104 7.24 9.12 13.48
CA ASN A 104 7.62 8.05 14.42
C ASN A 104 6.46 7.08 14.71
N GLU A 105 5.21 7.52 14.54
CA GLU A 105 4.03 6.63 14.67
C GLU A 105 3.85 5.75 13.44
N ALA A 106 4.38 6.14 12.29
CA ALA A 106 4.31 5.37 11.05
C ALA A 106 5.01 4.00 11.14
N PHE A 107 5.89 3.80 12.12
CA PHE A 107 6.49 2.50 12.42
C PHE A 107 5.55 1.53 13.13
N LEU A 108 4.42 2.01 13.67
CA LEU A 108 3.56 1.22 14.54
C LEU A 108 2.44 0.54 13.76
N SER A 109 2.40 -0.78 13.82
CA SER A 109 1.20 -1.54 13.46
C SER A 109 0.09 -1.29 14.48
N TYR A 110 -1.14 -1.69 14.14
CA TYR A 110 -2.31 -1.57 15.01
C TYR A 110 -2.18 -2.28 16.36
N SER A 111 -1.33 -3.31 16.45
CA SER A 111 -0.97 -3.96 17.71
C SER A 111 -0.08 -3.10 18.63
N GLY A 112 0.40 -1.95 18.15
CA GLY A 112 1.34 -1.08 18.86
C GLY A 112 2.81 -1.52 18.74
N THR A 113 3.10 -2.58 17.97
CA THR A 113 4.46 -3.05 17.72
C THR A 113 5.07 -2.39 16.49
N HIS A 114 6.41 -2.28 16.49
CA HIS A 114 7.13 -1.78 15.31
C HIS A 114 7.11 -2.84 14.22
N TRP A 115 6.56 -2.54 13.05
CA TRP A 115 6.57 -3.45 11.90
C TRP A 115 7.90 -3.42 11.13
N THR A 116 8.69 -2.36 11.32
CA THR A 116 10.07 -2.22 10.85
C THR A 116 10.87 -1.37 11.84
N THR A 117 12.19 -1.48 11.79
CA THR A 117 13.11 -0.49 12.39
C THR A 117 13.97 0.21 11.32
N ASN A 118 13.81 -0.18 10.06
CA ASN A 118 14.53 0.35 8.92
C ASN A 118 13.84 1.62 8.38
N LYS A 119 14.50 2.76 8.55
CA LYS A 119 14.00 4.06 8.08
C LYS A 119 13.82 4.10 6.55
N GLY A 120 14.67 3.40 5.79
CA GLY A 120 14.53 3.34 4.33
C GLY A 120 13.22 2.68 3.92
N VAL A 121 12.91 1.53 4.53
CA VAL A 121 11.67 0.78 4.28
C VAL A 121 10.44 1.56 4.75
N LEU A 122 10.52 2.27 5.87
CA LEU A 122 9.46 3.19 6.27
C LEU A 122 9.19 4.24 5.19
N LEU A 123 10.24 4.84 4.63
CA LEU A 123 10.10 5.85 3.59
C LEU A 123 9.49 5.27 2.32
N GLU A 124 9.94 4.09 1.87
CA GLU A 124 9.34 3.37 0.74
C GLU A 124 7.82 3.19 0.93
N PHE A 125 7.40 2.73 2.12
CA PHE A 125 5.99 2.62 2.47
C PHE A 125 5.24 3.96 2.41
N LEU A 126 5.80 5.02 2.99
CA LEU A 126 5.18 6.34 2.97
C LEU A 126 5.08 6.92 1.54
N TYR A 127 6.08 6.67 0.69
CA TYR A 127 6.07 7.12 -0.70
C TYR A 127 5.01 6.42 -1.54
N LEU A 128 4.73 5.13 -1.28
CA LEU A 128 3.63 4.41 -1.93
C LEU A 128 2.28 5.09 -1.69
N GLY A 129 2.03 5.61 -0.49
CA GLY A 129 0.76 6.27 -0.18
C GLY A 129 0.71 7.77 -0.48
N ALA A 130 1.86 8.42 -0.64
CA ALA A 130 1.95 9.84 -1.01
C ALA A 130 1.74 10.09 -2.51
N ALA A 131 1.29 9.07 -3.22
CA ALA A 131 1.06 9.16 -4.64
C ALA A 131 -0.01 10.23 -4.97
N VAL A 132 0.30 11.23 -5.81
CA VAL A 132 -0.64 12.20 -6.39
C VAL A 132 -1.49 11.52 -7.46
N THR A 133 -2.34 10.62 -7.00
CA THR A 133 -3.38 9.92 -7.76
C THR A 133 -4.70 10.05 -7.01
N ASP A 134 -5.81 9.57 -7.58
CA ASP A 134 -7.13 9.58 -6.93
C ASP A 134 -7.18 8.77 -5.62
N TYR A 135 -6.11 8.03 -5.30
CA TYR A 135 -6.02 7.11 -4.17
C TYR A 135 -4.89 7.49 -3.21
N GLN A 136 -4.57 8.78 -3.10
CA GLN A 136 -3.63 9.27 -2.08
C GLN A 136 -4.06 8.81 -0.68
N PHE A 137 -3.19 8.06 0.00
CA PHE A 137 -3.41 7.51 1.35
C PHE A 137 -2.77 8.39 2.43
N VAL A 138 -1.66 9.05 2.11
CA VAL A 138 -0.99 9.98 3.02
C VAL A 138 -0.65 11.27 2.29
N ARG A 139 -0.80 12.41 2.96
CA ARG A 139 -0.40 13.70 2.41
C ARG A 139 1.10 13.95 2.61
N ILE A 140 1.59 15.01 1.99
CA ILE A 140 2.93 15.54 2.25
C ILE A 140 3.05 16.01 3.71
N PHE A 141 4.22 15.82 4.32
CA PHE A 141 4.49 16.21 5.70
C PHE A 141 4.61 17.74 5.85
N ASP A 142 4.28 18.23 7.05
CA ASP A 142 4.55 19.60 7.49
C ASP A 142 5.83 19.63 8.34
N SER A 143 6.78 20.51 8.00
CA SER A 143 8.05 20.62 8.73
C SER A 143 7.91 21.19 10.14
N LYS A 144 6.88 22.00 10.42
CA LYS A 144 6.68 22.64 11.72
C LYS A 144 6.20 21.65 12.76
N THR A 145 5.37 20.70 12.35
CA THR A 145 4.77 19.70 13.24
C THR A 145 5.39 18.32 13.08
N ASN A 146 6.21 18.10 12.05
CA ASN A 146 6.75 16.80 11.65
C ASN A 146 5.67 15.71 11.48
N SER A 147 4.50 16.14 11.01
CA SER A 147 3.31 15.31 10.89
C SER A 147 2.66 15.44 9.52
N THR A 148 1.79 14.50 9.21
CA THR A 148 0.97 14.49 8.00
C THR A 148 -0.46 14.08 8.31
N LYS A 149 -1.31 14.11 7.29
CA LYS A 149 -2.69 13.62 7.34
C LYS A 149 -2.83 12.34 6.52
N LEU A 150 -3.41 11.31 7.15
CA LEU A 150 -3.93 10.13 6.48
C LEU A 150 -5.26 10.47 5.82
N ASN A 151 -5.48 9.96 4.62
CA ASN A 151 -6.75 10.12 3.92
C ASN A 151 -7.71 9.00 4.35
N MET A 152 -8.34 9.19 5.51
CA MET A 152 -9.22 8.19 6.14
C MET A 152 -10.46 7.83 5.29
N ASN A 153 -10.82 8.64 4.30
CA ASN A 153 -11.88 8.29 3.34
C ASN A 153 -11.43 7.19 2.36
N ASN A 154 -10.12 7.06 2.16
CA ASN A 154 -9.50 6.11 1.25
C ASN A 154 -8.86 4.93 1.99
N ILE A 155 -8.91 4.86 3.31
CA ILE A 155 -8.26 3.81 4.11
C ILE A 155 -9.26 3.27 5.12
N THR A 156 -9.46 1.95 5.11
CA THR A 156 -10.21 1.23 6.14
C THR A 156 -9.26 0.41 7.01
N PRO A 157 -9.59 0.18 8.30
CA PRO A 157 -8.82 -0.72 9.14
C PRO A 157 -8.76 -2.13 8.56
N THR A 158 -7.57 -2.74 8.56
CA THR A 158 -7.34 -4.12 8.09
C THR A 158 -6.54 -4.91 9.12
N LEU A 159 -6.67 -6.24 9.09
CA LEU A 159 -5.98 -7.15 10.00
C LEU A 159 -4.87 -7.93 9.28
N SER A 160 -3.78 -8.21 10.00
CA SER A 160 -2.77 -9.18 9.53
C SER A 160 -3.36 -10.59 9.54
N GLN A 161 -2.94 -11.45 8.60
CA GLN A 161 -3.30 -12.88 8.61
C GLN A 161 -2.86 -13.62 9.87
N LYS A 162 -1.90 -13.06 10.61
CA LYS A 162 -1.44 -13.60 11.91
C LYS A 162 -2.31 -13.18 13.09
N ASP A 163 -3.26 -12.27 12.88
CA ASP A 163 -4.18 -11.84 13.91
C ASP A 163 -5.19 -12.96 14.23
N PRO A 164 -5.41 -13.32 15.50
CA PRO A 164 -6.41 -14.31 15.86
C PRO A 164 -7.83 -13.96 15.40
N ALA A 165 -8.16 -12.67 15.26
CA ALA A 165 -9.46 -12.22 14.78
C ALA A 165 -9.55 -12.21 13.24
N PHE A 166 -8.43 -12.41 12.52
CA PHE A 166 -8.39 -12.34 11.06
C PHE A 166 -9.38 -13.28 10.37
N PRO A 167 -9.55 -14.56 10.73
CA PRO A 167 -10.46 -15.44 10.00
C PRO A 167 -11.91 -14.94 10.02
N ALA A 168 -12.40 -14.53 11.20
CA ALA A 168 -13.75 -14.00 11.34
C ALA A 168 -13.91 -12.64 10.65
N TRP A 169 -12.91 -11.76 10.78
CA TRP A 169 -12.90 -10.47 10.10
C TRP A 169 -12.86 -10.63 8.58
N TRP A 170 -12.02 -11.52 8.05
CA TRP A 170 -11.86 -11.73 6.63
C TRP A 170 -13.14 -12.25 5.99
N GLU A 171 -13.81 -13.23 6.61
CA GLU A 171 -15.10 -13.71 6.09
C GLU A 171 -16.16 -12.61 5.98
N ALA A 172 -16.14 -11.63 6.88
CA ALA A 172 -17.06 -10.50 6.85
C ALA A 172 -16.67 -9.40 5.83
N HIS A 173 -15.39 -9.27 5.46
CA HIS A 173 -14.88 -8.13 4.68
C HIS A 173 -14.26 -8.52 3.33
N LYS A 174 -14.02 -9.80 3.03
CA LYS A 174 -13.31 -10.24 1.80
C LYS A 174 -13.93 -9.73 0.51
N GLY A 175 -15.26 -9.59 0.46
CA GLY A 175 -15.98 -9.01 -0.68
C GLY A 175 -15.56 -7.57 -1.00
N GLU A 176 -15.09 -6.80 -0.01
CA GLU A 176 -14.60 -5.44 -0.23
C GLU A 176 -13.27 -5.38 -1.01
N TRP A 177 -12.58 -6.52 -1.10
CA TRP A 177 -11.22 -6.66 -1.64
C TRP A 177 -11.14 -7.57 -2.86
N GLU A 178 -12.07 -8.53 -2.99
CA GLU A 178 -12.14 -9.49 -4.08
C GLU A 178 -12.93 -8.96 -5.30
N GLU A 179 -13.79 -7.96 -5.11
CA GLU A 179 -14.53 -7.33 -6.21
C GLU A 179 -13.75 -6.14 -6.81
N PRO A 180 -13.73 -5.98 -8.15
CA PRO A 180 -13.19 -4.77 -8.77
C PRO A 180 -14.02 -3.55 -8.36
N LYS A 181 -13.37 -2.53 -7.75
CA LYS A 181 -13.97 -1.22 -7.50
C LYS A 181 -13.76 -0.27 -8.67
#